data_AF-A0A8T4GA34-F1
#
_entry.id   AF-A0A8T4GA34-F1
#
_cell.length_a   1.000
_cell.length_b   1.000
_cell.length_c   1.000
_cell.angle_alpha   90.00
_cell.angle_beta   90.00
_cell.angle_gamma   90.00
#
_symmetry.space_group_name_H-M   'P 1'
#
loop_
_entity.id
_entity.type
_entity.pdbx_description
1 polymer ?
#
loop_
_entity_poly.entity_id
_entity_poly.type
_entity_poly.pdbx_seq_one_letter_code
_entity_poly.pdbx_strand_id
1 'polypeptide(L)'
;VDEFKQVIKIDPNNAIAYQWLGEAYLKLGQNQNAMEAYEQAIKLEPYNPISHNGLAITYLTLGQYQKAIEEFKQTIKLEPHNANAHFGLGMTYLFMGDKSSALEEYNILKNIDEVLANALFGRIYP
;
A
#
# COMPACT_ATOMS: atom_id res chain seq x y z
N VAL A 1 18.45 6.23 -4.12
CA VAL A 1 18.46 5.16 -3.08
C VAL A 1 19.60 5.42 -2.12
N ASP A 2 20.80 5.67 -2.63
CA ASP A 2 21.99 5.93 -1.80
C ASP A 2 21.87 7.19 -0.96
N GLU A 3 21.15 8.21 -1.44
CA GLU A 3 20.86 9.44 -0.73
C GLU A 3 20.05 9.17 0.55
N PHE A 4 18.97 8.39 0.47
CA PHE A 4 18.17 8.02 1.63
C PHE A 4 18.95 7.13 2.61
N LYS A 5 19.79 6.23 2.10
CA LYS A 5 20.70 5.45 2.95
C LYS A 5 21.71 6.32 3.69
N GLN A 6 22.21 7.40 3.08
CA GLN A 6 23.08 8.35 3.75
C GLN A 6 22.34 9.10 4.86
N VAL A 7 21.10 9.54 4.61
CA VAL A 7 20.26 10.15 5.64
C VAL A 7 20.07 9.20 6.82
N ILE A 8 19.74 7.93 6.57
CA ILE A 8 19.55 6.90 7.61
C ILE A 8 20.84 6.63 8.39
N LYS A 9 22.01 6.70 7.76
CA LYS A 9 23.30 6.56 8.46
C LYS A 9 23.56 7.71 9.44
N ILE A 10 23.12 8.92 9.10
CA ILE A 10 23.27 10.12 9.94
C ILE A 10 22.19 10.13 11.04
N ASP A 11 20.96 9.80 10.67
CA ASP A 11 19.80 9.74 11.56
C ASP A 11 19.02 8.41 11.33
N PRO A 12 19.32 7.36 12.11
CA PRO A 12 18.65 6.07 12.00
C PRO A 12 17.18 6.08 12.43
N ASN A 13 16.67 7.19 12.99
CA ASN A 13 15.28 7.31 13.42
C ASN A 13 14.45 8.15 12.45
N ASN A 14 14.98 8.45 11.26
CA ASN A 14 14.29 9.24 10.25
C ASN A 14 13.25 8.39 9.49
N ALA A 15 12.02 8.34 9.99
CA ALA A 15 10.92 7.59 9.38
C ALA A 15 10.67 7.98 7.92
N ILE A 16 10.74 9.28 7.61
CA ILE A 16 10.55 9.81 6.25
C ILE A 16 11.63 9.27 5.29
N ALA A 17 12.89 9.19 5.72
CA ALA A 17 13.96 8.62 4.89
C ALA A 17 13.71 7.14 4.59
N TYR A 18 13.23 6.36 5.57
CA TYR A 18 12.83 4.98 5.36
C TYR A 18 11.62 4.86 4.41
N GLN A 19 10.61 5.72 4.55
CA GLN A 19 9.46 5.78 3.64
C GLN A 19 9.91 6.00 2.18
N TRP A 20 10.75 7.01 1.95
CA TRP A 20 11.25 7.30 0.60
C TRP A 20 12.21 6.23 0.06
N LEU A 21 12.96 5.57 0.94
CA LEU A 21 13.78 4.42 0.58
C LEU A 21 12.89 3.25 0.12
N GLY A 22 11.81 2.97 0.84
CA GLY A 22 10.82 1.96 0.48
C GLY A 22 10.19 2.23 -0.90
N GLU A 23 9.75 3.47 -1.11
CA GLU A 23 9.19 3.92 -2.40
C GLU A 23 10.19 3.78 -3.55
N ALA A 24 11.45 4.16 -3.33
CA ALA A 24 12.50 4.02 -4.32
C ALA A 24 12.77 2.54 -4.65
N TYR A 25 12.80 1.66 -3.65
CA TYR A 25 12.98 0.23 -3.87
C TYR A 25 11.81 -0.41 -4.60
N LEU A 26 10.58 -0.02 -4.27
CA LEU A 26 9.38 -0.51 -4.93
C LEU A 26 9.39 -0.14 -6.42
N LYS A 27 9.75 1.10 -6.76
CA LYS A 27 9.92 1.56 -8.16
C LYS A 27 11.01 0.82 -8.93
N LEU A 28 12.03 0.32 -8.23
CA LEU A 28 13.10 -0.49 -8.81
C LEU A 28 12.75 -1.99 -8.87
N GLY A 29 11.54 -2.39 -8.43
CA GLY A 29 11.13 -3.79 -8.34
C GLY A 29 11.85 -4.59 -7.25
N GLN A 30 12.57 -3.92 -6.35
CA GLN A 30 13.28 -4.54 -5.23
C GLN A 30 12.33 -4.71 -4.05
N ASN A 31 11.28 -5.51 -4.23
CA ASN A 31 10.14 -5.59 -3.32
C ASN A 31 10.52 -6.00 -1.89
N GLN A 32 11.50 -6.91 -1.71
CA GLN A 32 11.98 -7.31 -0.39
C GLN A 32 12.64 -6.14 0.36
N ASN A 33 13.48 -5.36 -0.32
CA ASN A 33 14.11 -4.16 0.25
C ASN A 33 13.07 -3.07 0.54
N ALA A 34 12.04 -2.94 -0.31
CA ALA A 34 10.95 -2.01 -0.09
C ALA A 34 10.17 -2.35 1.19
N MET A 35 9.87 -3.64 1.38
CA MET A 35 9.15 -4.15 2.54
C MET A 35 9.90 -3.81 3.83
N GLU A 36 11.20 -4.14 3.90
CA GLU A 36 12.04 -3.85 5.07
C GLU A 36 12.11 -2.35 5.38
N ALA A 37 12.23 -1.51 4.35
CA ALA A 37 12.27 -0.06 4.53
C ALA A 37 10.93 0.49 5.05
N TYR A 38 9.80 0.06 4.48
CA TYR A 38 8.49 0.48 4.96
C TYR A 38 8.18 -0.04 6.37
N GLU A 39 8.57 -1.27 6.71
CA GLU A 39 8.44 -1.81 8.08
C GLU A 39 9.21 -0.96 9.10
N GLN A 40 10.43 -0.49 8.76
CA GLN A 40 11.16 0.44 9.62
C GLN A 40 10.46 1.81 9.70
N ALA A 41 9.94 2.34 8.61
CA ALA A 41 9.20 3.60 8.60
C ALA A 41 7.98 3.52 9.54
N ILE A 42 7.18 2.46 9.47
CA ILE A 42 6.01 2.22 10.32
C ILE A 42 6.41 2.01 11.78
N LYS A 43 7.52 1.31 12.04
CA LYS A 43 8.02 1.13 13.41
C LYS A 43 8.36 2.47 14.08
N LEU A 44 8.90 3.41 13.32
CA LEU A 44 9.25 4.76 13.80
C LEU A 44 8.02 5.68 13.87
N GLU A 45 7.12 5.60 12.88
CA GLU A 45 5.88 6.36 12.81
C GLU A 45 4.67 5.45 12.48
N PRO A 46 4.02 4.87 13.51
CA PRO A 46 2.95 3.87 13.31
C PRO A 46 1.63 4.42 12.75
N TYR A 47 1.52 5.73 12.59
CA TYR A 47 0.30 6.40 12.14
C TYR A 47 0.48 7.11 10.79
N ASN A 48 1.47 6.68 10.01
CA ASN A 48 1.78 7.25 8.70
C ASN A 48 1.06 6.44 7.58
N PRO A 49 -0.02 6.97 6.97
CA PRO A 49 -0.80 6.25 5.96
C PRO A 49 0.01 5.95 4.69
N ILE A 50 0.99 6.78 4.33
CA ILE A 50 1.83 6.57 3.14
C ILE A 50 2.69 5.32 3.31
N SER A 51 3.27 5.13 4.49
CA SER A 51 4.11 3.97 4.79
C SER A 51 3.30 2.68 4.85
N HIS A 52 2.10 2.71 5.47
CA HIS A 52 1.17 1.58 5.44
C HIS A 52 0.74 1.24 4.01
N ASN A 53 0.39 2.22 3.19
CA ASN A 53 -0.02 2.00 1.79
C ASN A 53 1.13 1.42 0.95
N GLY A 54 2.34 1.96 1.13
CA GLY A 54 3.54 1.46 0.47
C GLY A 54 3.85 0.00 0.84
N LEU A 55 3.74 -0.34 2.13
CA LEU A 55 3.90 -1.72 2.60
C LEU A 55 2.82 -2.64 2.05
N ALA A 56 1.56 -2.19 2.01
CA ALA A 56 0.44 -2.95 1.46
C ALA A 56 0.64 -3.30 -0.02
N ILE A 57 1.03 -2.31 -0.85
CA ILE A 57 1.37 -2.52 -2.26
C ILE A 57 2.56 -3.47 -2.41
N THR A 58 3.55 -3.36 -1.53
CA THR A 58 4.72 -4.24 -1.53
C THR A 58 4.32 -5.69 -1.23
N TYR A 59 3.50 -5.92 -0.20
CA TYR A 59 2.97 -7.25 0.12
C TYR A 59 2.10 -7.81 -1.00
N LEU A 60 1.26 -6.99 -1.62
CA LEU A 60 0.46 -7.39 -2.78
C LEU A 60 1.36 -7.88 -3.93
N THR A 61 2.42 -7.12 -4.25
CA THR A 61 3.39 -7.47 -5.30
C THR A 61 4.16 -8.75 -4.97
N LEU A 62 4.39 -9.03 -3.69
CA LEU A 62 5.01 -10.26 -3.19
C LEU A 62 4.04 -11.45 -3.06
N GLY A 63 2.75 -11.26 -3.38
CA GLY A 63 1.72 -12.30 -3.23
C GLY A 63 1.31 -12.58 -1.77
N GLN A 64 1.71 -11.73 -0.82
CA GLN A 64 1.36 -11.83 0.60
C GLN A 64 0.01 -11.16 0.85
N TYR A 65 -1.06 -11.67 0.24
CA TYR A 65 -2.36 -11.00 0.16
C TYR A 65 -3.00 -10.68 1.52
N GLN A 66 -2.91 -11.60 2.49
CA GLN A 66 -3.48 -11.37 3.82
C GLN A 66 -2.84 -10.18 4.54
N LYS A 67 -1.51 -10.05 4.44
CA LYS A 67 -0.79 -8.90 5.02
C LYS A 67 -1.08 -7.61 4.24
N ALA A 68 -1.20 -7.69 2.91
CA ALA A 68 -1.59 -6.55 2.11
C ALA A 68 -2.98 -6.01 2.54
N ILE A 69 -3.95 -6.88 2.80
CA ILE A 69 -5.28 -6.50 3.32
C ILE A 69 -5.15 -5.76 4.66
N GLU A 70 -4.34 -6.28 5.58
CA GLU A 70 -4.14 -5.67 6.90
C GLU A 70 -3.59 -4.24 6.78
N GLU A 71 -2.56 -4.05 5.95
CA GLU A 71 -1.91 -2.75 5.75
C GLU A 71 -2.78 -1.77 4.95
N PHE A 72 -3.53 -2.23 3.94
CA PHE A 72 -4.52 -1.39 3.26
C PHE A 72 -5.63 -0.95 4.23
N LYS A 73 -6.09 -1.83 5.11
CA LYS A 73 -7.08 -1.48 6.15
C LYS A 73 -6.51 -0.47 7.15
N GLN A 74 -5.23 -0.55 7.53
CA GLN A 74 -4.60 0.49 8.35
C GLN A 74 -4.54 1.84 7.61
N THR A 75 -4.18 1.83 6.32
CA THR A 75 -4.20 3.04 5.49
C THR A 75 -5.59 3.67 5.46
N ILE A 76 -6.63 2.88 5.19
CA ILE A 76 -8.04 3.34 5.16
C ILE A 76 -8.50 3.83 6.54
N LYS A 77 -8.06 3.20 7.63
CA LYS A 77 -8.38 3.65 8.98
C LYS A 77 -7.81 5.05 9.26
N LEU A 78 -6.61 5.34 8.75
CA LEU A 78 -5.94 6.64 8.89
C LEU A 78 -6.48 7.68 7.90
N GLU A 79 -6.78 7.25 6.67
CA GLU A 79 -7.30 8.07 5.58
C GLU A 79 -8.50 7.37 4.91
N PRO A 80 -9.73 7.54 5.43
CA PRO A 80 -10.91 6.83 4.94
C PRO A 80 -11.32 7.13 3.50
N HIS A 81 -10.76 8.18 2.90
CA HIS A 81 -11.03 8.57 1.51
C HIS A 81 -9.82 8.32 0.58
N ASN A 82 -8.84 7.52 1.01
CA ASN A 82 -7.70 7.18 0.18
C ASN A 82 -8.11 6.20 -0.93
N ALA A 83 -8.39 6.74 -2.12
CA ALA A 83 -8.85 5.96 -3.27
C ALA A 83 -7.86 4.86 -3.68
N ASN A 84 -6.55 5.12 -3.60
CA ASN A 84 -5.53 4.12 -3.95
C ASN A 84 -5.55 2.93 -2.97
N ALA A 85 -5.78 3.18 -1.69
CA ALA A 85 -5.87 2.12 -0.68
C ALA A 85 -7.12 1.25 -0.88
N HIS A 86 -8.28 1.86 -1.13
CA HIS A 86 -9.51 1.13 -1.47
C HIS A 86 -9.35 0.30 -2.76
N PHE A 87 -8.75 0.90 -3.79
CA PHE A 87 -8.48 0.20 -5.05
C PHE A 87 -7.50 -0.97 -4.85
N GLY A 88 -6.41 -0.76 -4.10
CA GLY A 88 -5.44 -1.79 -3.76
C GLY A 88 -6.06 -2.93 -2.95
N LEU A 89 -6.93 -2.60 -1.99
CA LEU A 89 -7.68 -3.58 -1.20
C LEU A 89 -8.63 -4.41 -2.08
N GLY A 90 -9.40 -3.76 -2.95
CA GLY A 90 -10.30 -4.44 -3.90
C GLY A 90 -9.53 -5.37 -4.86
N MET A 91 -8.39 -4.91 -5.38
CA MET A 91 -7.48 -5.74 -6.18
C MET A 91 -6.98 -6.96 -5.41
N THR A 92 -6.61 -6.76 -4.15
CA THR A 92 -6.11 -7.84 -3.29
C THR A 92 -7.18 -8.91 -3.05
N TYR A 93 -8.42 -8.50 -2.78
CA TYR A 93 -9.55 -9.43 -2.69
C TYR A 93 -9.78 -10.20 -3.99
N LEU A 94 -9.67 -9.56 -5.15
CA LEU A 94 -9.78 -10.25 -6.44
C LEU A 94 -8.69 -11.30 -6.66
N PHE A 95 -7.44 -11.02 -6.29
CA PHE A 95 -6.37 -12.02 -6.37
C PHE A 95 -6.61 -13.22 -5.45
N MET A 96 -7.34 -13.01 -4.34
CA MET A 96 -7.79 -14.10 -3.46
C MET A 96 -9.07 -14.80 -3.93
N GLY A 97 -9.68 -14.34 -5.04
CA GLY A 97 -10.95 -14.87 -5.55
C GLY A 97 -12.20 -14.34 -4.85
N ASP A 98 -12.05 -13.40 -3.91
CA ASP A 98 -13.17 -12.79 -3.18
C ASP A 98 -13.75 -11.60 -3.96
N LYS A 99 -14.57 -11.94 -4.96
CA LYS A 99 -15.28 -10.94 -5.77
C LYS A 99 -16.29 -10.12 -4.96
N SER A 100 -16.84 -10.69 -3.88
CA SER A 100 -17.84 -10.02 -3.05
C SER A 100 -17.21 -8.85 -2.30
N SER A 101 -16.09 -9.08 -1.60
CA SER A 101 -15.37 -8.00 -0.91
C SER A 101 -14.80 -6.97 -1.89
N ALA A 102 -14.35 -7.38 -3.08
CA ALA A 102 -13.92 -6.44 -4.12
C ALA A 102 -15.07 -5.54 -4.62
N LEU A 103 -16.30 -6.07 -4.69
CA LEU A 103 -17.48 -5.29 -5.07
C LEU A 103 -17.86 -4.27 -3.98
N GLU A 104 -17.64 -4.59 -2.71
CA GLU A 104 -17.80 -3.63 -1.62
C GLU A 104 -16.85 -2.43 -1.79
N GLU A 105 -15.56 -2.70 -2.08
CA GLU A 105 -14.59 -1.64 -2.35
C GLU A 105 -14.93 -0.81 -3.59
N TYR A 106 -15.46 -1.45 -4.64
CA TYR A 106 -16.00 -0.73 -5.81
C TYR A 106 -17.11 0.26 -5.43
N ASN A 107 -18.07 -0.16 -4.61
CA ASN A 107 -19.18 0.70 -4.19
C ASN A 107 -18.71 1.90 -3.37
N ILE A 108 -17.67 1.71 -2.55
CA ILE A 108 -17.02 2.80 -1.83
C ILE A 108 -16.32 3.75 -2.82
N LEU A 109 -15.48 3.21 -3.70
CA LEU A 109 -14.72 3.98 -4.70
C LEU A 109 -15.63 4.80 -5.60
N LYS A 110 -16.82 4.32 -5.96
CA LYS A 110 -17.77 5.06 -6.79
C LYS A 110 -18.07 6.46 -6.24
N ASN A 111 -17.98 6.65 -4.92
CA ASN A 111 -18.21 7.93 -4.25
C ASN A 111 -16.91 8.72 -3.96
N ILE A 112 -15.73 8.14 -4.21
CA ILE A 112 -14.42 8.75 -3.93
C ILE A 112 -13.70 9.08 -5.24
N ASP A 113 -13.57 8.10 -6.13
CA ASP A 113 -12.89 8.18 -7.42
C ASP A 113 -13.59 7.24 -8.43
N GLU A 114 -14.40 7.82 -9.31
CA GLU A 114 -15.17 7.08 -10.31
C GLU A 114 -14.28 6.36 -11.33
N VAL A 115 -13.10 6.89 -11.65
CA VAL A 115 -12.17 6.29 -12.61
C VAL A 115 -11.60 4.99 -12.05
N LEU A 116 -11.15 5.01 -10.80
CA LEU A 116 -10.66 3.82 -10.10
C LEU A 116 -11.79 2.82 -9.83
N ALA A 117 -13.00 3.29 -9.51
CA ALA A 117 -14.17 2.43 -9.37
C ALA A 117 -14.43 1.64 -10.67
N ASN A 118 -14.53 2.34 -11.81
CA ASN A 118 -14.78 1.70 -13.10
C ASN A 118 -13.64 0.73 -13.49
N ALA A 119 -12.39 1.09 -13.19
CA ALA A 119 -11.24 0.22 -13.41
C ALA A 119 -11.30 -1.05 -12.53
N LEU A 120 -11.75 -0.95 -11.28
CA LEU A 120 -11.93 -2.12 -10.41
C LEU A 120 -13.10 -2.99 -10.91
N PHE A 121 -14.23 -2.37 -11.27
CA PHE A 121 -15.41 -3.06 -11.78
C PHE A 121 -15.10 -3.93 -13.01
N GLY A 122 -14.36 -3.38 -13.98
CA GLY A 122 -13.93 -4.12 -15.17
C GLY A 122 -13.02 -5.32 -14.86
N ARG A 123 -12.35 -5.34 -13.70
CA ARG A 123 -11.56 -6.50 -13.25
C ARG A 123 -12.38 -7.52 -12.47
N ILE A 124 -13.46 -7.10 -11.81
CA ILE A 124 -14.43 -8.01 -11.17
C ILE A 124 -15.15 -8.84 -12.25
N TYR A 125 -15.51 -8.18 -13.35
CA TYR A 125 -16.28 -8.74 -14.48
C TYR A 125 -15.52 -8.56 -15.83
N PRO A 126 -14.47 -9.36 -16.07
CA PRO A 126 -13.66 -9.31 -17.30
C PRO A 126 -14.37 -9.88 -18.53
#